data_AF-A0A952K441-F1
#
_entry.id   AF-A0A952K441-F1
#
_cell.length_a   1.000
_cell.length_b   1.000
_cell.length_c   1.000
_cell.angle_alpha   90.00
_cell.angle_beta   90.00
_cell.angle_gamma   90.00
#
_symmetry.space_group_name_H-M   'P 1'
#
loop_
_entity.id
_entity.type
_entity.pdbx_description
1 polymer ?
#
loop_
_entity_poly.entity_id
_entity_poly.type
_entity_poly.pdbx_seq_one_letter_code
_entity_poly.pdbx_strand_id
1 'polypeptide(L)' 'MLRVELVASHLMGLAFARYQLRIEPIASAGVDELVAWIGPTVQRYLTGPTFPGSEA' A
#
# COMPACT_ATOMS: atom_id res chain seq x y z
N MET A 1 -11.52 -7.86 7.46
CA MET A 1 -10.22 -7.41 8.00
C MET A 1 -9.09 -7.47 6.97
N LEU A 2 -8.95 -8.58 6.23
CA LEU A 2 -7.93 -8.77 5.19
C LEU A 2 -7.60 -7.54 4.31
N ARG A 3 -8.60 -6.81 3.80
CA ARG A 3 -8.36 -5.61 2.98
C ARG A 3 -7.50 -4.55 3.68
N VAL A 4 -7.70 -4.35 4.98
CA VAL A 4 -6.95 -3.41 5.80
C VAL A 4 -5.53 -3.92 6.04
N GLU A 5 -5.37 -5.22 6.28
CA GLU A 5 -4.06 -5.88 6.46
C GLU A 5 -3.20 -5.81 5.19
N LEU A 6 -3.80 -5.93 4.01
CA LEU A 6 -3.11 -5.75 2.73
C LEU A 6 -2.64 -4.31 2.52
N VAL A 7 -3.48 -3.32 2.86
CA VAL A 7 -3.07 -1.91 2.82
C VAL A 7 -1.92 -1.65 3.80
N ALA A 8 -2.06 -2.12 5.04
CA ALA A 8 -1.06 -1.92 6.08
C ALA A 8 0.30 -2.53 5.70
N SER A 9 0.30 -3.78 5.20
CA SER A 9 1.54 -4.46 4.79
C SER A 9 2.23 -3.76 3.62
N HIS A 10 1.47 -3.28 2.63
CA HIS A 10 2.02 -2.52 1.51
C HIS A 10 2.66 -1.21 1.97
N LEU A 11 1.95 -0.43 2.80
CA LEU A 11 2.47 0.85 3.31
C LEU A 11 3.67 0.65 4.23
N MET A 12 3.68 -0.41 5.04
CA MET A 12 4.82 -0.76 5.89
C MET A 12 6.05 -1.14 5.05
N GLY A 13 5.87 -1.94 4.00
CA GLY A 13 6.95 -2.28 3.06
C GLY A 13 7.53 -1.04 2.37
N LEU A 14 6.67 -0.12 1.91
CA LEU A 14 7.10 1.15 1.34
C LEU A 14 7.88 1.99 2.35
N ALA A 15 7.37 2.14 3.57
CA ALA A 15 8.04 2.91 4.61
C ALA A 15 9.41 2.33 4.95
N PHE A 16 9.51 0.99 5.04
CA PHE A 16 10.77 0.32 5.30
C PHE A 16 11.78 0.52 4.15
N ALA A 17 11.35 0.35 2.90
CA ALA A 17 12.17 0.58 1.71
C ALA A 17 12.64 2.04 1.61
N ARG A 18 11.76 3.00 1.89
CA ARG A 18 12.04 4.44 1.76
C ARG A 18 12.90 4.99 2.89
N TYR A 19 12.58 4.69 4.14
CA TYR A 19 13.19 5.35 5.30
C TYR A 19 14.29 4.53 5.96
N GLN A 20 14.13 3.20 6.02
CA GLN A 20 15.05 2.32 6.74
C GLN A 20 16.16 1.78 5.85
N LEU A 21 15.79 1.21 4.71
CA LEU A 21 16.73 0.65 3.73
C LEU A 21 17.24 1.69 2.74
N ARG A 22 16.49 2.78 2.55
CA ARG A 22 16.80 3.88 1.61
C ARG A 22 17.12 3.37 0.20
N ILE A 23 16.26 2.48 -0.30
CA ILE A 23 16.38 1.87 -1.64
C ILE A 23 16.10 2.94 -2.71
N GLU A 24 17.00 3.14 -3.67
CA GLU A 24 16.77 4.06 -4.79
C GLU A 24 16.07 3.38 -5.98
N PRO A 25 15.16 4.09 -6.70
CA PRO A 25 14.78 5.50 -6.54
C PRO A 25 13.70 5.76 -5.47
N ILE A 26 13.24 4.73 -4.75
CA ILE A 26 12.11 4.83 -3.79
C ILE A 26 12.41 5.81 -2.65
N ALA A 27 13.67 5.93 -2.23
CA ALA A 27 14.10 6.84 -1.16
C ALA A 27 14.01 8.31 -1.56
N SER A 28 14.38 8.62 -2.81
CA SER A 28 14.41 9.99 -3.34
C SER A 28 13.14 10.41 -4.08
N ALA A 29 12.29 9.47 -4.50
CA ALA A 29 11.06 9.75 -5.25
C ALA A 29 10.15 10.78 -4.53
N GLY A 30 9.47 11.61 -5.31
CA GLY A 30 8.48 12.55 -4.79
C GLY A 30 7.25 11.83 -4.21
N VAL A 31 6.54 12.47 -3.27
CA VAL A 31 5.31 11.90 -2.71
C VAL A 31 4.27 11.68 -3.81
N ASP A 32 4.05 12.67 -4.68
CA ASP A 32 3.06 12.57 -5.76
C ASP A 32 3.40 11.44 -6.75
N GLU A 33 4.68 11.23 -7.03
CA GLU A 33 5.14 10.12 -7.85
C GLU A 33 4.83 8.77 -7.20
N LEU A 34 5.18 8.60 -5.92
CA LEU A 34 4.83 7.39 -5.17
C LEU A 34 3.32 7.17 -5.10
N VAL A 35 2.53 8.23 -4.90
CA VAL A 35 1.07 8.15 -4.87
C VAL A 35 0.52 7.74 -6.24
N ALA A 36 1.06 8.25 -7.35
CA ALA A 36 0.64 7.86 -8.69
C ALA A 36 0.85 6.36 -8.95
N TRP A 37 1.93 5.78 -8.43
CA TRP A 37 2.22 4.35 -8.57
C TRP A 37 1.45 3.46 -7.57
N ILE A 38 1.35 3.88 -6.30
CA ILE A 38 0.86 3.04 -5.19
C ILE A 38 -0.63 3.24 -4.94
N GLY A 39 -1.15 4.45 -5.17
CA GLY A 39 -2.54 4.83 -4.97
C GLY A 39 -3.54 3.86 -5.60
N PRO A 40 -3.40 3.47 -6.89
CA PRO A 40 -4.29 2.50 -7.52
C PRO A 40 -4.28 1.12 -6.83
N THR A 41 -3.15 0.68 -6.30
CA THR A 41 -3.03 -0.60 -5.58
C THR A 41 -3.74 -0.56 -4.23
N VAL A 42 -3.54 0.53 -3.47
CA VAL A 42 -4.24 0.75 -2.20
C VAL A 42 -5.74 0.85 -2.44
N GLN A 43 -6.16 1.60 -3.47
CA GLN A 43 -7.57 1.71 -3.85
C GLN A 43 -8.15 0.33 -4.19
N ARG A 44 -7.44 -0.49 -4.97
CA ARG A 44 -7.85 -1.85 -5.30
C ARG A 44 -8.03 -2.73 -4.06
N TYR A 45 -7.19 -2.60 -3.04
CA TYR A 45 -7.39 -3.36 -1.79
C TYR A 45 -8.66 -2.91 -1.06
N LEU A 46 -8.93 -1.61 -1.06
CA LEU A 46 -10.08 -1.03 -0.34
C LEU A 46 -11.42 -1.23 -1.08
N THR A 47 -11.41 -1.24 -2.41
CA THR A 47 -12.61 -1.40 -3.25
C THR A 47 -12.71 -2.77 -3.91
N GLY A 48 -11.76 -3.66 -3.62
CA GLY A 48 -11.76 -5.02 -4.12
C GLY A 48 -12.90 -5.86 -3.52
N PRO A 49 -13.04 -7.12 -3.94
CA PRO A 49 -14.14 -7.98 -3.53
C PRO A 49 -14.29 -8.04 -2.01
N THR A 50 -15.49 -7.75 -1.51
CA THR A 50 -15.83 -7.99 -0.12
C THR A 50 -15.87 -9.51 0.08
N PHE A 51 -15.02 -10.03 0.97
CA PHE A 51 -15.07 -11.45 1.32
C PHE A 51 -16.49 -11.79 1.80
N PRO A 52 -17.14 -12.85 1.27
CA PRO A 52 -18.55 -13.17 1.53
C PRO A 52 -18.85 -13.69 2.96
N GLY A 53 -18.01 -13.37 3.94
CA GLY A 53 -18.11 -13.87 5.32
C GLY A 53 -18.07 -12.77 6.39
N SER A 54 -18.28 -11.50 6.04
CA SER A 54 -18.37 -10.41 7.05
C SER A 54 -19.81 -9.99 7.39
N GLU A 55 -20.80 -10.75 6.93
CA GLU A 55 -22.23 -10.54 7.24
C GLU A 55 -22.85 -11.70 8.05
N ALA A 56 -22.02 -12.60 8.61
CA ALA A 56 -22.47 -13.67 9.51
C ALA A 56 -22.15 -13.34 10.97
#